data_AF-A0A8T4CI84-F1
#
_entry.id   AF-A0A8T4CI84-F1
#
_cell.length_a   1.000
_cell.length_b   1.000
_cell.length_c   1.000
_cell.angle_alpha   90.00
_cell.angle_beta   90.00
_cell.angle_gamma   90.00
#
_symmetry.space_group_name_H-M   'P 1'
#
loop_
_entity.id
_entity.type
_entity.pdbx_description
1 polymer ?
#
loop_
_entity_poly.entity_id
_entity_poly.type
_entity_poly.pdbx_seq_one_letter_code
_entity_poly.pdbx_strand_id
1 'polypeptide(L)'
;MTMSRSGITRAAAVVLAVAMMALMGCNSTPAPAPALSVKAVDGSQKAVAGTNLTFFMKVKNSQKVLDTVALSVQSQPAGWSAALGCSTLDIAPGASKGTVLEVSVPAGAPAGTYSVNVRAASTLRGFSATGSVKVSVREGFGQPLDLAHNGSTVKVDYTGYLGSFEIFDTSVKAIGSDQAFPKSSSFKVPLDNEYQPLTFEVGKGQMIKGFDAAVVGMGAGQSKTIRVPPEEGYGVFETTLVNLTETFPMHKTMPRLNFTITYGEEPVANKVVLEPWWGWKVQVVDSGPETVSLMTLPEINSTLFPYGWETRVVEVNGSADGGIGRITVRHYPGTGGNVTVRGMKAEVTELTPTAASIKYNLSTGNVLATQDLYFSIRVVSIG
;
A
#
# COMPACT_ATOMS: atom_id res chain seq x y z
N MET A 1 3.79 20.84 -96.71
CA MET A 1 2.89 20.15 -97.67
C MET A 1 3.43 18.75 -97.90
N THR A 2 2.57 17.75 -98.15
CA THR A 2 2.88 16.36 -98.57
C THR A 2 3.79 15.47 -97.70
N MET A 3 3.27 14.26 -97.47
CA MET A 3 3.81 13.12 -96.70
C MET A 3 5.07 12.47 -97.29
N SER A 4 5.79 11.67 -96.48
CA SER A 4 6.07 10.27 -96.85
C SER A 4 6.22 9.33 -95.64
N ARG A 5 6.12 8.03 -95.95
CA ARG A 5 6.09 6.78 -95.14
C ARG A 5 7.42 6.50 -94.39
N SER A 6 7.57 5.53 -93.46
CA SER A 6 6.72 4.44 -92.93
C SER A 6 7.26 3.88 -91.59
N GLY A 7 6.43 3.15 -90.83
CA GLY A 7 6.86 2.13 -89.87
C GLY A 7 5.80 1.01 -89.77
N ILE A 8 6.22 -0.28 -89.79
CA ILE A 8 5.31 -1.43 -89.91
C ILE A 8 5.54 -2.43 -88.76
N THR A 9 4.45 -2.98 -88.23
CA THR A 9 4.38 -4.00 -87.17
C THR A 9 4.88 -5.38 -87.62
N ARG A 10 5.53 -6.11 -86.71
CA ARG A 10 5.62 -7.59 -86.72
C ARG A 10 5.94 -8.14 -85.32
N ALA A 11 5.73 -9.44 -85.14
CA ALA A 11 5.86 -10.16 -83.86
C ALA A 11 6.59 -11.51 -84.05
N ALA A 12 6.85 -12.20 -82.93
CA ALA A 12 7.50 -13.52 -82.77
C ALA A 12 9.04 -13.56 -82.98
N ALA A 13 9.81 -14.46 -82.34
CA ALA A 13 9.64 -15.19 -81.06
C ALA A 13 10.96 -15.95 -80.67
N VAL A 14 11.14 -16.28 -79.38
CA VAL A 14 12.17 -17.18 -78.77
C VAL A 14 13.66 -16.84 -79.07
N VAL A 15 14.74 -17.28 -78.39
CA VAL A 15 15.09 -18.14 -77.22
C VAL A 15 16.30 -17.46 -76.49
N LEU A 16 16.88 -17.83 -75.33
CA LEU A 16 16.67 -18.80 -74.23
C LEU A 16 17.48 -18.32 -72.99
N ALA A 17 16.92 -18.35 -71.77
CA ALA A 17 17.68 -18.46 -70.51
C ALA A 17 16.74 -18.82 -69.34
N VAL A 18 17.01 -19.92 -68.62
CA VAL A 18 16.21 -20.33 -67.45
C VAL A 18 16.95 -20.00 -66.15
N ALA A 19 16.32 -19.21 -65.29
CA ALA A 19 16.75 -19.02 -63.91
C ALA A 19 15.69 -19.63 -62.97
N MET A 20 15.86 -20.91 -62.63
CA MET A 20 15.15 -21.52 -61.49
C MET A 20 15.68 -20.91 -60.20
N MET A 21 15.06 -19.83 -59.73
CA MET A 21 15.16 -19.46 -58.32
C MET A 21 13.92 -19.98 -57.61
N ALA A 22 14.07 -21.11 -56.91
CA ALA A 22 12.98 -21.71 -56.18
C ALA A 22 12.49 -20.73 -55.12
N LEU A 23 11.20 -20.38 -55.18
CA LEU A 23 10.48 -19.89 -54.01
C LEU A 23 10.34 -21.06 -53.03
N MET A 24 11.43 -21.37 -52.33
CA MET A 24 11.41 -22.06 -51.04
C MET A 24 10.78 -21.11 -50.02
N GLY A 25 9.49 -20.83 -50.22
CA GLY A 25 8.66 -20.18 -49.24
C GLY A 25 8.64 -21.07 -48.01
N CYS A 26 9.41 -20.69 -46.99
CA CYS A 26 9.30 -21.23 -45.66
C CYS A 26 7.97 -20.76 -45.04
N ASN A 27 6.86 -21.23 -45.62
CA ASN A 27 5.54 -21.25 -45.01
C ASN A 27 5.55 -22.28 -43.87
N SER A 28 6.42 -22.05 -42.89
CA SER A 28 6.22 -22.54 -41.54
C SER A 28 4.96 -21.87 -41.03
N THR A 29 3.82 -22.54 -41.19
CA THR A 29 2.58 -22.18 -40.50
C THR A 29 2.92 -21.98 -39.02
N PRO A 30 2.64 -20.80 -38.43
CA PRO A 30 3.03 -20.53 -37.05
C PRO A 30 2.50 -21.64 -36.14
N ALA A 31 3.41 -22.23 -35.34
CA ALA A 31 3.05 -23.33 -34.45
C ALA A 31 1.84 -22.93 -33.57
N PRO A 32 0.83 -23.79 -33.43
CA PRO A 32 -0.42 -23.43 -32.75
C PRO A 32 -0.13 -22.92 -31.35
N ALA A 33 -0.66 -21.73 -31.04
CA ALA A 33 -0.35 -21.02 -29.79
C ALA A 33 -0.68 -21.90 -28.57
N PRO A 34 0.21 -21.97 -27.56
CA PRO A 34 0.07 -22.94 -26.49
C PRO A 34 -1.19 -22.68 -25.65
N ALA A 35 -1.87 -23.78 -25.29
CA ALA A 35 -3.18 -23.75 -24.65
C ALA A 35 -3.18 -23.01 -23.30
N LEU A 36 -2.09 -23.15 -22.54
CA LEU A 36 -1.74 -22.33 -21.39
C LEU A 36 -0.40 -21.63 -21.64
N SER A 37 -0.12 -20.55 -20.92
CA SER A 37 1.26 -20.07 -20.74
C SER A 37 1.47 -19.51 -19.33
N VAL A 38 2.69 -19.65 -18.82
CA VAL A 38 3.12 -19.16 -17.51
C VAL A 38 4.31 -18.22 -17.72
N LYS A 39 4.22 -16.98 -17.26
CA LYS A 39 5.29 -15.97 -17.41
C LYS A 39 5.40 -15.13 -16.15
N ALA A 40 6.60 -14.88 -15.67
CA ALA A 40 6.83 -13.86 -14.65
C ALA A 40 6.74 -12.45 -15.27
N VAL A 41 6.48 -11.43 -14.45
CA VAL A 41 6.58 -10.01 -14.85
C VAL A 41 8.04 -9.58 -14.94
N ASP A 42 8.84 -9.83 -13.90
CA ASP A 42 10.30 -9.85 -13.99
C ASP A 42 10.76 -11.32 -14.03
N GLY A 43 11.44 -11.71 -15.12
CA GLY A 43 11.92 -13.08 -15.31
C GLY A 43 13.23 -13.41 -14.59
N SER A 44 13.97 -12.41 -14.08
CA SER A 44 15.28 -12.64 -13.46
C SER A 44 15.66 -11.60 -12.42
N GLN A 45 15.68 -12.01 -11.15
CA GLN A 45 16.13 -11.17 -10.03
C GLN A 45 17.58 -11.50 -9.64
N LYS A 46 18.29 -10.52 -9.04
CA LYS A 46 19.62 -10.71 -8.46
C LYS A 46 19.50 -10.71 -6.94
N ALA A 47 20.24 -11.56 -6.25
CA ALA A 47 20.17 -11.71 -4.80
C ALA A 47 21.54 -12.00 -4.17
N VAL A 48 21.63 -11.91 -2.84
CA VAL A 48 22.70 -12.53 -2.05
C VAL A 48 22.18 -13.85 -1.46
N ALA A 49 23.08 -14.66 -0.89
CA ALA A 49 22.67 -15.83 -0.12
C ALA A 49 21.83 -15.41 1.11
N GLY A 50 20.81 -16.19 1.48
CA GLY A 50 19.98 -15.96 2.66
C GLY A 50 18.78 -15.02 2.49
N THR A 51 18.54 -14.44 1.31
CA THR A 51 17.36 -13.57 1.08
C THR A 51 16.16 -14.32 0.51
N ASN A 52 14.96 -13.91 0.91
CA ASN A 52 13.72 -14.24 0.20
C ASN A 52 13.52 -13.33 -1.02
N LEU A 53 12.80 -13.83 -2.02
CA LEU A 53 12.44 -13.16 -3.27
C LEU A 53 10.99 -13.46 -3.65
N THR A 54 10.33 -12.54 -4.34
CA THR A 54 8.95 -12.71 -4.83
C THR A 54 8.87 -12.38 -6.31
N PHE A 55 8.45 -13.38 -7.09
CA PHE A 55 8.18 -13.27 -8.51
C PHE A 55 6.68 -13.21 -8.75
N PHE A 56 6.20 -12.14 -9.38
CA PHE A 56 4.81 -12.02 -9.80
C PHE A 56 4.59 -12.81 -11.09
N MET A 57 3.85 -13.91 -10.99
CA MET A 57 3.64 -14.89 -12.04
C MET A 57 2.25 -14.72 -12.66
N LYS A 58 2.16 -14.63 -13.99
CA LYS A 58 0.90 -14.55 -14.74
C LYS A 58 0.68 -15.84 -15.54
N VAL A 59 -0.49 -16.44 -15.34
CA VAL A 59 -0.95 -17.62 -16.08
C VAL A 59 -2.05 -17.19 -17.04
N LYS A 60 -1.91 -17.50 -18.32
CA LYS A 60 -2.91 -17.23 -19.37
C LYS A 60 -3.59 -18.52 -19.81
N ASN A 61 -4.92 -18.49 -19.90
CA ASN A 61 -5.72 -19.46 -20.63
C ASN A 61 -5.91 -18.97 -22.07
N SER A 62 -5.41 -19.71 -23.06
CA SER A 62 -5.56 -19.39 -24.49
C SER A 62 -6.78 -20.08 -25.12
N GLN A 63 -7.56 -20.85 -24.37
CA GLN A 63 -8.72 -21.59 -24.86
C GLN A 63 -9.97 -20.71 -24.97
N LYS A 64 -10.96 -21.19 -25.73
CA LYS A 64 -12.32 -20.60 -25.83
C LYS A 64 -13.28 -21.05 -24.71
N VAL A 65 -12.77 -21.74 -23.70
CA VAL A 65 -13.54 -22.33 -22.58
C VAL A 65 -12.85 -22.01 -21.26
N LEU A 66 -13.63 -21.93 -20.18
CA LEU A 66 -13.08 -21.80 -18.82
C LEU A 66 -12.20 -23.00 -18.48
N ASP A 67 -11.14 -22.75 -17.73
CA ASP A 67 -10.22 -23.78 -17.27
C ASP A 67 -9.84 -23.59 -15.81
N THR A 68 -9.85 -24.68 -15.05
CA THR A 68 -9.32 -24.75 -13.70
C THR A 68 -7.88 -25.25 -13.80
N VAL A 69 -6.92 -24.40 -13.43
CA VAL A 69 -5.50 -24.64 -13.68
C VAL A 69 -4.80 -24.89 -12.35
N ALA A 70 -4.32 -26.12 -12.14
CA ALA A 70 -3.49 -26.47 -11.00
C ALA A 70 -2.05 -25.96 -11.21
N LEU A 71 -1.48 -25.39 -10.15
CA LEU A 71 -0.13 -24.81 -10.12
C LEU A 71 0.77 -25.60 -9.17
N SER A 72 2.03 -25.75 -9.56
CA SER A 72 3.04 -26.47 -8.77
C SER A 72 4.45 -25.98 -9.08
N VAL A 73 5.34 -26.03 -8.08
CA VAL A 73 6.78 -25.91 -8.33
C VAL A 73 7.24 -27.25 -8.92
N GLN A 74 7.66 -27.24 -10.19
CA GLN A 74 8.08 -28.42 -10.93
C GLN A 74 9.54 -28.81 -10.65
N SER A 75 10.38 -27.82 -10.35
CA SER A 75 11.77 -28.01 -9.92
C SER A 75 12.33 -26.72 -9.32
N GLN A 76 13.20 -26.89 -8.33
CA GLN A 76 13.99 -25.84 -7.68
C GLN A 76 15.39 -26.41 -7.35
N PRO A 77 16.40 -25.57 -7.06
CA PRO A 77 17.73 -26.07 -6.69
C PRO A 77 17.73 -26.81 -5.34
N ALA A 78 18.70 -27.70 -5.14
CA ALA A 78 18.82 -28.47 -3.90
C ALA A 78 19.01 -27.55 -2.68
N GLY A 79 18.26 -27.82 -1.61
CA GLY A 79 18.29 -27.03 -0.35
C GLY A 79 17.53 -25.70 -0.40
N TRP A 80 17.06 -25.25 -1.57
CA TRP A 80 16.20 -24.07 -1.68
C TRP A 80 14.76 -24.42 -1.33
N SER A 81 13.96 -23.40 -0.97
CA SER A 81 12.51 -23.50 -0.86
C SER A 81 11.83 -22.56 -1.85
N ALA A 82 10.70 -22.98 -2.42
CA ALA A 82 9.83 -22.11 -3.19
C ALA A 82 8.36 -22.49 -2.96
N ALA A 83 7.49 -21.48 -2.86
CA ALA A 83 6.07 -21.61 -2.59
C ALA A 83 5.24 -20.75 -3.55
N LEU A 84 4.01 -21.17 -3.84
CA LEU A 84 3.07 -20.43 -4.68
C LEU A 84 1.94 -19.88 -3.82
N GLY A 85 1.55 -18.62 -4.07
CA GLY A 85 0.46 -17.97 -3.34
C GLY A 85 -0.93 -18.61 -3.57
N CYS A 86 -1.06 -19.47 -4.58
CA CYS A 86 -2.22 -20.35 -4.73
C CYS A 86 -1.85 -21.66 -5.45
N SER A 87 -2.57 -22.73 -5.14
CA SER A 87 -2.45 -24.05 -5.78
C SER A 87 -3.31 -24.21 -7.04
N THR A 88 -4.34 -23.37 -7.21
CA THR A 88 -5.29 -23.43 -8.35
C THR A 88 -5.71 -22.03 -8.80
N LEU A 89 -6.01 -21.88 -10.09
CA LEU A 89 -6.60 -20.68 -10.68
C LEU A 89 -7.72 -21.06 -11.67
N ASP A 90 -8.94 -20.58 -11.45
CA ASP A 90 -10.00 -20.62 -12.47
C ASP A 90 -9.86 -19.45 -13.44
N ILE A 91 -9.53 -19.73 -14.70
CA ILE A 91 -9.19 -18.72 -15.71
C ILE A 91 -10.20 -18.77 -16.85
N ALA A 92 -10.89 -17.65 -17.06
CA ALA A 92 -11.88 -17.47 -18.13
C ALA A 92 -11.25 -17.57 -19.55
N PRO A 93 -12.06 -17.81 -20.61
CA PRO A 93 -11.58 -17.87 -21.98
C PRO A 93 -10.70 -16.68 -22.38
N GLY A 94 -9.51 -16.94 -22.93
CA GLY A 94 -8.55 -15.91 -23.36
C GLY A 94 -7.93 -15.05 -22.25
N ALA A 95 -8.39 -15.17 -21.00
CA ALA A 95 -8.02 -14.33 -19.88
C ALA A 95 -6.70 -14.75 -19.21
N SER A 96 -6.24 -13.96 -18.25
CA SER A 96 -5.07 -14.29 -17.41
C SER A 96 -5.38 -14.04 -15.94
N LYS A 97 -4.77 -14.83 -15.06
CA LYS A 97 -4.75 -14.58 -13.61
C LYS A 97 -3.32 -14.62 -13.09
N GLY A 98 -3.07 -13.83 -12.06
CA GLY A 98 -1.82 -13.73 -11.36
C GLY A 98 -1.73 -14.68 -10.17
N THR A 99 -0.51 -14.96 -9.75
CA THR A 99 -0.13 -15.52 -8.45
C THR A 99 1.27 -14.99 -8.11
N VAL A 100 1.74 -15.22 -6.88
CA VAL A 100 3.15 -15.04 -6.54
C VAL A 100 3.86 -16.39 -6.47
N LEU A 101 5.14 -16.39 -6.84
CA LEU A 101 6.10 -17.42 -6.49
C LEU A 101 7.10 -16.79 -5.52
N GLU A 102 7.06 -17.21 -4.27
CA GLU A 102 8.06 -16.84 -3.26
C GLU A 102 9.20 -17.86 -3.28
N VAL A 103 10.45 -17.39 -3.17
CA VAL A 103 11.66 -18.22 -3.26
C VAL A 103 12.62 -17.81 -2.15
N SER A 104 13.02 -18.77 -1.30
CA SER A 104 14.03 -18.58 -0.27
C SER A 104 15.40 -19.06 -0.76
N VAL A 105 16.35 -18.13 -0.91
CA VAL A 105 17.74 -18.44 -1.23
C VAL A 105 18.45 -18.88 0.07
N PRO A 106 19.05 -20.08 0.15
CA PRO A 106 19.77 -20.52 1.35
C PRO A 106 20.95 -19.60 1.70
N ALA A 107 21.27 -19.48 2.99
CA ALA A 107 22.37 -18.64 3.49
C ALA A 107 23.77 -19.09 3.03
N GLY A 108 23.92 -20.35 2.62
CA GLY A 108 25.15 -20.90 2.02
C GLY A 108 25.05 -21.15 0.50
N ALA A 109 24.12 -20.51 -0.21
CA ALA A 109 23.98 -20.67 -1.65
C ALA A 109 25.21 -20.10 -2.40
N PRO A 110 25.95 -20.90 -3.20
CA PRO A 110 27.07 -20.39 -3.99
C PRO A 110 26.62 -19.33 -5.00
N ALA A 111 27.55 -18.45 -5.42
CA ALA A 111 27.25 -17.51 -6.49
C ALA A 111 27.03 -18.23 -7.83
N GLY A 112 26.04 -17.77 -8.60
CA GLY A 112 25.61 -18.44 -9.83
C GLY A 112 24.18 -18.09 -10.23
N THR A 113 23.74 -18.58 -11.39
CA THR A 113 22.38 -18.40 -11.89
C THR A 113 21.60 -19.69 -11.76
N TYR A 114 20.55 -19.65 -10.94
CA TYR A 114 19.68 -20.77 -10.63
C TYR A 114 18.30 -20.56 -11.26
N SER A 115 17.61 -21.65 -11.60
CA SER A 115 16.24 -21.61 -12.13
C SER A 115 15.26 -22.30 -11.18
N VAL A 116 14.10 -21.67 -10.99
CA VAL A 116 12.90 -22.30 -10.40
C VAL A 116 11.85 -22.38 -11.49
N ASN A 117 11.24 -23.55 -11.66
CA ASN A 117 10.29 -23.84 -12.73
C ASN A 117 8.89 -24.05 -12.14
N VAL A 118 7.90 -23.31 -12.63
CA VAL A 118 6.50 -23.39 -12.21
C VAL A 118 5.68 -24.05 -13.32
N ARG A 119 4.99 -25.14 -12.99
CA ARG A 119 4.09 -25.87 -13.88
C ARG A 119 2.65 -25.46 -13.63
N ALA A 120 1.97 -25.07 -14.70
CA ALA A 120 0.53 -24.93 -14.76
C ALA A 120 -0.05 -26.06 -15.61
N ALA A 121 -1.01 -26.81 -15.09
CA ALA A 121 -1.72 -27.87 -15.80
C ALA A 121 -3.23 -27.67 -15.67
N SER A 122 -3.99 -27.90 -16.75
CA SER A 122 -5.44 -27.97 -16.62
C SER A 122 -5.82 -29.20 -15.79
N THR A 123 -6.76 -29.05 -14.86
CA THR A 123 -7.35 -30.20 -14.13
C THR A 123 -8.40 -30.92 -14.97
N LEU A 124 -8.87 -30.27 -16.05
CA LEU A 124 -9.95 -30.75 -16.93
C LEU A 124 -9.43 -31.36 -18.24
N ARG A 125 -8.17 -31.07 -18.62
CA ARG A 125 -7.62 -31.31 -19.97
C ARG A 125 -6.14 -31.67 -19.88
N GLY A 126 -5.66 -32.56 -20.75
CA GLY A 126 -4.29 -33.10 -20.70
C GLY A 126 -3.15 -32.14 -21.06
N PHE A 127 -3.38 -30.83 -21.19
CA PHE A 127 -2.35 -29.85 -21.53
C PHE A 127 -1.75 -29.13 -20.31
N SER A 128 -0.52 -28.67 -20.47
CA SER A 128 0.23 -27.96 -19.44
C SER A 128 1.25 -26.99 -20.05
N ALA A 129 1.68 -26.03 -19.26
CA ALA A 129 2.77 -25.12 -19.60
C ALA A 129 3.72 -24.97 -18.40
N THR A 130 5.00 -24.70 -18.67
CA THR A 130 6.01 -24.44 -17.66
C THR A 130 6.59 -23.04 -17.87
N GLY A 131 6.60 -22.24 -16.81
CA GLY A 131 7.33 -20.98 -16.73
C GLY A 131 8.61 -21.17 -15.92
N SER A 132 9.64 -20.40 -16.22
CA SER A 132 10.91 -20.42 -15.48
C SER A 132 11.26 -19.00 -15.02
N VAL A 133 11.71 -18.88 -13.77
CA VAL A 133 12.34 -17.67 -13.23
C VAL A 133 13.81 -17.94 -12.95
N LYS A 134 14.63 -16.89 -12.99
CA LYS A 134 16.06 -16.98 -12.70
C LYS A 134 16.42 -16.17 -11.46
N VAL A 135 17.21 -16.76 -10.58
CA VAL A 135 17.83 -16.09 -9.43
C VAL A 135 19.33 -16.07 -9.64
N SER A 136 19.90 -14.87 -9.78
CA SER A 136 21.34 -14.67 -9.88
C SER A 136 21.91 -14.35 -8.49
N VAL A 137 22.40 -15.38 -7.80
CA VAL A 137 23.05 -15.24 -6.49
C VAL A 137 24.46 -14.67 -6.67
N ARG A 138 24.84 -13.74 -5.80
CA ARG A 138 26.16 -13.09 -5.76
C ARG A 138 26.75 -13.15 -4.37
N GLU A 139 28.08 -13.22 -4.30
CA GLU A 139 28.85 -13.10 -3.05
C GLU A 139 28.74 -11.67 -2.46
N GLY A 140 28.53 -10.67 -3.32
CA GLY A 140 28.25 -9.29 -2.96
C GLY A 140 27.79 -8.47 -4.17
N PHE A 141 27.37 -7.23 -3.95
CA PHE A 141 26.94 -6.31 -5.02
C PHE A 141 27.93 -5.18 -5.31
N GLY A 142 28.92 -4.96 -4.46
CA GLY A 142 29.99 -3.97 -4.61
C GLY A 142 30.88 -3.95 -3.35
N GLN A 143 31.73 -2.93 -3.22
CA GLN A 143 32.37 -2.58 -1.96
C GLN A 143 31.35 -2.01 -0.98
N PRO A 144 31.64 -1.90 0.34
CA PRO A 144 30.69 -1.37 1.32
C PRO A 144 30.17 0.05 1.03
N LEU A 145 30.93 0.86 0.28
CA LEU A 145 30.52 2.20 -0.17
C LEU A 145 29.53 2.18 -1.35
N ASP A 146 29.45 1.07 -2.10
CA ASP A 146 28.50 0.86 -3.20
C ASP A 146 27.15 0.30 -2.73
N LEU A 147 26.98 0.11 -1.41
CA LEU A 147 25.77 -0.41 -0.77
C LEU A 147 25.00 0.74 -0.11
N ALA A 148 23.67 0.66 -0.13
CA ALA A 148 22.82 1.64 0.52
C ALA A 148 23.04 1.65 2.04
N HIS A 149 23.26 2.84 2.59
CA HIS A 149 23.51 3.10 4.01
C HIS A 149 22.74 4.35 4.45
N ASN A 150 22.68 4.61 5.76
CA ASN A 150 21.94 5.77 6.28
C ASN A 150 22.51 7.07 5.69
N GLY A 151 21.68 7.84 4.99
CA GLY A 151 22.06 9.03 4.23
C GLY A 151 22.24 8.83 2.73
N SER A 152 22.29 7.59 2.21
CA SER A 152 22.29 7.36 0.75
C SER A 152 20.96 7.78 0.13
N THR A 153 21.00 8.39 -1.06
CA THR A 153 19.79 8.59 -1.87
C THR A 153 19.58 7.34 -2.73
N VAL A 154 18.50 6.60 -2.47
CA VAL A 154 18.18 5.38 -3.22
C VAL A 154 17.01 5.60 -4.17
N LYS A 155 17.02 4.85 -5.27
CA LYS A 155 15.84 4.64 -6.11
C LYS A 155 15.48 3.17 -6.08
N VAL A 156 14.22 2.86 -5.76
CA VAL A 156 13.74 1.47 -5.66
C VAL A 156 12.49 1.24 -6.51
N ASP A 157 12.46 0.11 -7.20
CA ASP A 157 11.21 -0.47 -7.64
C ASP A 157 10.64 -1.32 -6.50
N TYR A 158 9.32 -1.27 -6.29
CA TYR A 158 8.67 -2.03 -5.22
C TYR A 158 7.27 -2.51 -5.59
N THR A 159 6.79 -3.52 -4.88
CA THR A 159 5.38 -3.91 -4.82
C THR A 159 5.04 -4.34 -3.41
N GLY A 160 4.11 -3.61 -2.78
CA GLY A 160 3.53 -3.93 -1.48
C GLY A 160 2.29 -4.79 -1.63
N TYR A 161 2.24 -5.93 -0.94
CA TYR A 161 1.14 -6.88 -0.95
C TYR A 161 0.79 -7.38 0.46
N LEU A 162 -0.45 -7.80 0.67
CA LEU A 162 -0.95 -8.40 1.91
C LEU A 162 -0.66 -9.89 1.96
N GLY A 163 -0.86 -10.53 3.11
CA GLY A 163 -0.81 -12.00 3.24
C GLY A 163 -1.85 -12.77 2.39
N SER A 164 -2.85 -12.08 1.84
CA SER A 164 -3.79 -12.59 0.82
C SER A 164 -3.23 -12.52 -0.62
N PHE A 165 -2.01 -12.00 -0.79
CA PHE A 165 -1.36 -11.64 -2.06
C PHE A 165 -2.07 -10.54 -2.87
N GLU A 166 -3.04 -9.84 -2.26
CA GLU A 166 -3.61 -8.60 -2.79
C GLU A 166 -2.58 -7.47 -2.71
N ILE A 167 -2.34 -6.80 -3.83
CA ILE A 167 -1.43 -5.65 -3.90
C ILE A 167 -2.12 -4.43 -3.29
N PHE A 168 -1.41 -3.67 -2.46
CA PHE A 168 -1.87 -2.39 -1.93
C PHE A 168 -1.12 -1.19 -2.53
N ASP A 169 0.10 -1.38 -3.05
CA ASP A 169 0.89 -0.32 -3.70
C ASP A 169 1.99 -0.91 -4.62
N THR A 170 2.42 -0.18 -5.66
CA THR A 170 3.50 -0.60 -6.57
C THR A 170 4.03 0.52 -7.47
N SER A 171 5.36 0.63 -7.62
CA SER A 171 5.98 1.43 -8.69
C SER A 171 5.89 0.76 -10.06
N VAL A 172 5.64 -0.55 -10.09
CA VAL A 172 5.82 -1.40 -11.28
C VAL A 172 4.54 -1.43 -12.09
N LYS A 173 4.47 -0.61 -13.15
CA LYS A 173 3.30 -0.51 -14.06
C LYS A 173 2.75 -1.86 -14.51
N ALA A 174 3.62 -2.80 -14.88
CA ALA A 174 3.25 -4.13 -15.35
C ALA A 174 2.60 -5.05 -14.28
N ILE A 175 2.57 -4.60 -13.01
CA ILE A 175 1.84 -5.21 -11.89
C ILE A 175 0.62 -4.34 -11.53
N GLY A 176 0.80 -3.03 -11.43
CA GLY A 176 -0.24 -2.08 -11.05
C GLY A 176 -1.41 -2.01 -12.04
N SER A 177 -1.13 -1.86 -13.34
CA SER A 177 -2.16 -1.74 -14.38
C SER A 177 -2.70 -3.09 -14.87
N ASP A 178 -2.15 -4.22 -14.40
CA ASP A 178 -2.55 -5.55 -14.84
C ASP A 178 -3.62 -6.15 -13.92
N GLN A 179 -4.82 -6.31 -14.47
CA GLN A 179 -6.00 -6.88 -13.81
C GLN A 179 -5.86 -8.38 -13.49
N ALA A 180 -4.82 -9.05 -13.98
CA ALA A 180 -4.53 -10.42 -13.59
C ALA A 180 -4.14 -10.52 -12.10
N PHE A 181 -3.48 -9.51 -11.52
CA PHE A 181 -3.05 -9.53 -10.13
C PHE A 181 -4.06 -8.83 -9.21
N PRO A 182 -4.54 -9.48 -8.13
CA PRO A 182 -5.57 -8.93 -7.27
C PRO A 182 -5.10 -7.66 -6.56
N LYS A 183 -6.01 -6.71 -6.38
CA LYS A 183 -5.78 -5.40 -5.77
C LYS A 183 -6.64 -5.28 -4.53
N SER A 184 -6.04 -4.89 -3.42
CA SER A 184 -6.74 -4.63 -2.15
C SER A 184 -7.66 -3.41 -2.26
N SER A 185 -8.60 -3.26 -1.33
CA SER A 185 -9.50 -2.10 -1.23
C SER A 185 -8.76 -0.76 -1.01
N SER A 186 -7.51 -0.78 -0.56
CA SER A 186 -6.65 0.41 -0.41
C SER A 186 -5.88 0.79 -1.68
N PHE A 187 -5.83 -0.08 -2.69
CA PHE A 187 -5.05 0.15 -3.90
C PHE A 187 -5.60 1.34 -4.72
N LYS A 188 -4.83 2.42 -4.78
CA LYS A 188 -5.07 3.53 -5.71
C LYS A 188 -4.31 3.22 -6.99
N VAL A 189 -4.98 3.28 -8.14
CA VAL A 189 -4.34 3.12 -9.45
C VAL A 189 -3.52 4.40 -9.72
N PRO A 190 -2.17 4.33 -9.80
CA PRO A 190 -1.37 5.49 -10.19
C PRO A 190 -1.62 5.91 -11.63
N LEU A 191 -1.41 7.19 -11.94
CA LEU A 191 -1.40 7.68 -13.31
C LEU A 191 -0.22 7.08 -14.10
N ASP A 192 -0.36 7.09 -15.42
CA ASP A 192 0.54 6.37 -16.33
C ASP A 192 2.00 6.85 -16.29
N ASN A 193 2.22 8.07 -15.78
CA ASN A 193 3.50 8.74 -15.54
C ASN A 193 4.02 8.62 -14.09
N GLU A 194 3.20 8.19 -13.13
CA GLU A 194 3.55 8.06 -11.71
C GLU A 194 4.26 6.73 -11.39
N TYR A 195 4.17 5.74 -12.28
CA TYR A 195 4.94 4.50 -12.23
C TYR A 195 6.44 4.74 -12.49
N GLN A 196 7.14 5.27 -11.48
CA GLN A 196 8.58 5.55 -11.46
C GLN A 196 9.21 4.93 -10.21
N PRO A 197 10.52 4.59 -10.24
CA PRO A 197 11.24 4.14 -9.05
C PRO A 197 11.17 5.17 -7.92
N LEU A 198 10.66 4.74 -6.76
CA LEU A 198 10.51 5.53 -5.56
C LEU A 198 11.88 6.02 -5.09
N THR A 199 12.02 7.34 -4.91
CA THR A 199 13.27 7.99 -4.51
C THR A 199 13.16 8.50 -3.07
N PHE A 200 14.08 8.10 -2.19
CA PHE A 200 14.13 8.54 -0.79
C PHE A 200 15.55 8.50 -0.22
N GLU A 201 15.78 9.17 0.91
CA GLU A 201 17.01 9.09 1.69
C GLU A 201 16.89 8.02 2.78
N VAL A 202 17.78 7.03 2.76
CA VAL A 202 17.75 5.89 3.71
C VAL A 202 18.06 6.34 5.13
N GLY A 203 17.31 5.83 6.11
CA GLY A 203 17.48 6.13 7.53
C GLY A 203 17.00 7.52 7.96
N LYS A 204 16.22 8.22 7.10
CA LYS A 204 15.63 9.53 7.42
C LYS A 204 14.19 9.46 7.91
N GLY A 205 13.57 8.27 7.99
CA GLY A 205 12.18 8.12 8.39
C GLY A 205 11.17 8.68 7.38
N GLN A 206 11.60 8.86 6.11
CA GLN A 206 10.71 9.19 4.99
C GLN A 206 9.81 8.00 4.61
N MET A 207 10.21 6.78 4.98
CA MET A 207 9.51 5.52 4.75
C MET A 207 9.11 4.87 6.08
N ILE A 208 8.17 3.92 6.03
CA ILE A 208 7.86 3.06 7.18
C ILE A 208 9.11 2.30 7.64
N LYS A 209 9.30 2.18 8.95
CA LYS A 209 10.54 1.72 9.61
C LYS A 209 11.11 0.44 9.00
N GLY A 210 10.28 -0.58 8.77
CA GLY A 210 10.72 -1.87 8.26
C GLY A 210 11.13 -1.83 6.78
N PHE A 211 10.57 -0.90 5.99
CA PHE A 211 10.99 -0.67 4.60
C PHE A 211 12.31 0.09 4.55
N ASP A 212 12.45 1.15 5.34
CA ASP A 212 13.67 1.97 5.44
C ASP A 212 14.88 1.12 5.86
N ALA A 213 14.73 0.36 6.96
CA ALA A 213 15.77 -0.54 7.47
C ALA A 213 16.08 -1.71 6.53
N ALA A 214 15.13 -2.16 5.70
CA ALA A 214 15.33 -3.29 4.80
C ALA A 214 16.23 -2.97 3.59
N VAL A 215 16.30 -1.71 3.17
CA VAL A 215 17.14 -1.29 2.03
C VAL A 215 18.60 -1.11 2.43
N VAL A 216 18.89 -0.90 3.73
CA VAL A 216 20.27 -0.87 4.25
C VAL A 216 21.02 -2.16 3.88
N GLY A 217 22.22 -2.01 3.34
CA GLY A 217 23.07 -3.10 2.85
C GLY A 217 22.68 -3.67 1.48
N MET A 218 21.61 -3.19 0.83
CA MET A 218 21.31 -3.58 -0.55
C MET A 218 22.19 -2.82 -1.55
N GLY A 219 22.67 -3.52 -2.57
CA GLY A 219 23.41 -2.92 -3.69
C GLY A 219 22.56 -2.72 -4.96
N ALA A 220 23.08 -1.95 -5.92
CA ALA A 220 22.35 -1.61 -7.13
C ALA A 220 21.94 -2.85 -7.99
N GLY A 221 20.66 -2.96 -8.31
CA GLY A 221 20.06 -4.08 -9.02
C GLY A 221 19.78 -5.31 -8.14
N GLN A 222 19.97 -5.25 -6.82
CA GLN A 222 19.59 -6.31 -5.89
C GLN A 222 18.08 -6.31 -5.65
N SER A 223 17.48 -7.50 -5.56
CA SER A 223 16.11 -7.73 -5.09
C SER A 223 16.09 -8.39 -3.71
N LYS A 224 15.04 -8.12 -2.94
CA LYS A 224 14.79 -8.67 -1.60
C LYS A 224 13.30 -8.60 -1.29
N THR A 225 12.72 -9.67 -0.76
CA THR A 225 11.39 -9.66 -0.14
C THR A 225 11.51 -9.54 1.36
N ILE A 226 10.65 -8.72 1.96
CA ILE A 226 10.50 -8.56 3.42
C ILE A 226 9.05 -8.73 3.86
N ARG A 227 8.88 -9.16 5.12
CA ARG A 227 7.66 -8.94 5.92
C ARG A 227 7.93 -7.78 6.85
N VAL A 228 7.06 -6.79 6.85
CA VAL A 228 7.04 -5.63 7.75
C VAL A 228 5.84 -5.81 8.67
N PRO A 229 6.06 -6.15 9.95
CA PRO A 229 4.96 -6.27 10.92
C PRO A 229 4.37 -4.89 11.26
N PRO A 230 3.18 -4.81 11.86
CA PRO A 230 2.49 -3.55 12.13
C PRO A 230 3.34 -2.48 12.84
N GLU A 231 4.14 -2.90 13.83
CA GLU A 231 5.02 -2.05 14.66
C GLU A 231 6.19 -1.44 13.87
N GLU A 232 6.44 -1.93 12.65
CA GLU A 232 7.43 -1.38 11.71
C GLU A 232 6.79 -0.83 10.43
N GLY A 233 5.47 -0.99 10.30
CA GLY A 233 4.64 -0.55 9.18
C GLY A 233 3.81 0.69 9.53
N TYR A 234 2.49 0.57 9.44
CA TYR A 234 1.54 1.64 9.76
C TYR A 234 0.98 1.57 11.19
N GLY A 235 1.74 1.01 12.12
CA GLY A 235 1.41 0.91 13.54
C GLY A 235 0.29 -0.08 13.87
N VAL A 236 0.01 -0.18 15.17
CA VAL A 236 -1.13 -0.91 15.72
C VAL A 236 -2.29 0.04 16.04
N PHE A 237 -3.51 -0.50 16.10
CA PHE A 237 -4.60 0.19 16.78
C PHE A 237 -4.39 0.03 18.29
N GLU A 238 -4.39 1.13 19.03
CA GLU A 238 -4.49 1.08 20.50
C GLU A 238 -5.95 1.12 20.93
N THR A 239 -6.27 0.44 22.02
CA THR A 239 -7.58 0.57 22.70
C THR A 239 -7.37 1.30 24.02
N THR A 240 -8.14 2.37 24.24
CA THR A 240 -8.18 3.11 25.50
C THR A 240 -9.61 3.16 26.02
N LEU A 241 -9.76 2.93 27.33
CA LEU A 241 -11.04 3.04 28.02
C LEU A 241 -11.30 4.51 28.38
N VAL A 242 -12.39 5.07 27.86
CA VAL A 242 -12.82 6.46 28.11
C VAL A 242 -14.05 6.45 29.00
N ASN A 243 -13.98 7.13 30.16
CA ASN A 243 -15.12 7.32 31.04
C ASN A 243 -16.21 8.14 30.31
N LEU A 244 -17.46 7.70 30.39
CA LEU A 244 -18.60 8.41 29.80
C LEU A 244 -19.07 9.59 30.65
N THR A 245 -18.32 9.99 31.68
CA THR A 245 -18.69 11.10 32.56
C THR A 245 -17.44 11.87 32.94
N GLU A 246 -17.47 13.19 32.71
CA GLU A 246 -16.38 14.13 32.94
C GLU A 246 -16.91 15.31 33.76
N THR A 247 -16.09 15.88 34.64
CA THR A 247 -16.50 16.95 35.57
C THR A 247 -15.57 18.14 35.47
N PHE A 248 -16.14 19.34 35.33
CA PHE A 248 -15.42 20.61 35.20
C PHE A 248 -15.80 21.57 36.34
N PRO A 249 -14.87 22.40 36.82
CA PRO A 249 -15.21 23.49 37.72
C PRO A 249 -16.03 24.56 36.99
N MET A 250 -17.03 25.13 37.65
CA MET A 250 -17.76 26.29 37.11
C MET A 250 -16.86 27.51 37.09
N HIS A 251 -16.20 27.79 38.22
CA HIS A 251 -15.24 28.88 38.35
C HIS A 251 -13.81 28.41 38.01
N LYS A 252 -13.18 29.08 37.04
CA LYS A 252 -11.77 28.82 36.64
C LYS A 252 -10.98 30.12 36.51
N THR A 253 -9.71 30.10 36.88
CA THR A 253 -8.76 31.21 36.66
C THR A 253 -7.76 30.85 35.56
N MET A 254 -7.29 31.84 34.81
CA MET A 254 -6.22 31.67 33.83
C MET A 254 -5.38 32.95 33.66
N PRO A 255 -4.12 32.87 33.18
CA PRO A 255 -3.35 34.05 32.80
C PRO A 255 -4.07 34.88 31.72
N ARG A 256 -3.96 36.21 31.78
CA ARG A 256 -4.60 37.13 30.82
C ARG A 256 -4.22 36.82 29.38
N LEU A 257 -2.94 36.54 29.12
CA LEU A 257 -2.43 36.15 27.80
C LEU A 257 -3.10 34.87 27.28
N ASN A 258 -3.35 33.89 28.15
CA ASN A 258 -4.03 32.65 27.76
C ASN A 258 -5.49 32.91 27.38
N PHE A 259 -6.17 33.85 28.04
CA PHE A 259 -7.53 34.26 27.63
C PHE A 259 -7.52 34.83 26.21
N THR A 260 -6.65 35.82 25.93
CA THR A 260 -6.59 36.46 24.60
C THR A 260 -6.19 35.46 23.50
N ILE A 261 -5.33 34.48 23.80
CA ILE A 261 -4.98 33.38 22.88
C ILE A 261 -6.14 32.40 22.67
N THR A 262 -6.84 31.98 23.73
CA THR A 262 -7.93 30.99 23.62
C THR A 262 -9.17 31.56 22.96
N TYR A 263 -9.55 32.79 23.30
CA TYR A 263 -10.83 33.39 22.90
C TYR A 263 -10.69 34.41 21.76
N GLY A 264 -9.47 34.78 21.34
CA GLY A 264 -9.21 35.77 20.29
C GLY A 264 -9.61 37.20 20.67
N GLU A 265 -9.84 37.45 21.96
CA GLU A 265 -10.65 38.55 22.48
C GLU A 265 -10.07 39.08 23.79
N GLU A 266 -10.14 40.39 24.03
CA GLU A 266 -9.69 40.95 25.31
C GLU A 266 -10.68 40.62 26.45
N PRO A 267 -10.19 40.22 27.64
CA PRO A 267 -11.03 39.97 28.81
C PRO A 267 -11.47 41.30 29.45
N VAL A 268 -12.78 41.48 29.52
CA VAL A 268 -13.47 42.62 30.13
C VAL A 268 -14.55 42.06 31.07
N ALA A 269 -14.64 42.57 32.31
CA ALA A 269 -15.64 42.12 33.27
C ALA A 269 -17.07 42.10 32.69
N ASN A 270 -17.81 41.02 32.98
CA ASN A 270 -19.13 40.66 32.45
C ASN A 270 -19.22 40.33 30.95
N LYS A 271 -18.12 40.35 30.20
CA LYS A 271 -18.10 39.86 28.81
C LYS A 271 -18.38 38.35 28.79
N VAL A 272 -19.28 37.92 27.90
CA VAL A 272 -19.53 36.50 27.64
C VAL A 272 -18.86 36.12 26.31
N VAL A 273 -18.10 35.04 26.33
CA VAL A 273 -17.45 34.42 25.17
C VAL A 273 -17.91 32.96 25.03
N LEU A 274 -17.74 32.36 23.85
CA LEU A 274 -17.96 30.93 23.66
C LEU A 274 -16.65 30.17 23.87
N GLU A 275 -16.71 29.01 24.50
CA GLU A 275 -15.57 28.12 24.66
C GLU A 275 -15.27 27.40 23.32
N PRO A 276 -14.06 27.52 22.72
CA PRO A 276 -13.83 27.06 21.35
C PRO A 276 -13.97 25.55 21.12
N TRP A 277 -13.82 24.73 22.16
CA TRP A 277 -13.88 23.27 22.08
C TRP A 277 -15.26 22.73 22.46
N TRP A 278 -15.89 23.36 23.46
CA TRP A 278 -17.17 22.91 24.02
C TRP A 278 -18.40 23.64 23.48
N GLY A 279 -18.24 24.86 22.96
CA GLY A 279 -19.33 25.72 22.48
C GLY A 279 -20.22 26.34 23.56
N TRP A 280 -20.04 26.00 24.84
CA TRP A 280 -20.79 26.62 25.94
C TRP A 280 -20.34 28.06 26.23
N LYS A 281 -21.19 28.81 26.94
CA LYS A 281 -20.94 30.21 27.32
C LYS A 281 -19.97 30.27 28.50
N VAL A 282 -19.07 31.26 28.50
CA VAL A 282 -18.15 31.56 29.59
C VAL A 282 -18.19 33.06 29.85
N GLN A 283 -18.53 33.47 31.07
CA GLN A 283 -18.53 34.86 31.50
C GLN A 283 -17.21 35.22 32.20
N VAL A 284 -16.66 36.38 31.87
CA VAL A 284 -15.57 37.01 32.63
C VAL A 284 -16.15 37.60 33.92
N VAL A 285 -15.77 37.05 35.07
CA VAL A 285 -16.20 37.53 36.40
C VAL A 285 -15.28 38.65 36.87
N ASP A 286 -13.97 38.46 36.72
CA ASP A 286 -12.94 39.47 36.99
C ASP A 286 -11.91 39.46 35.86
N SER A 287 -11.42 40.65 35.52
CA SER A 287 -10.50 40.90 34.41
C SER A 287 -9.23 41.62 34.88
N GLY A 288 -8.58 41.06 35.91
CA GLY A 288 -7.34 41.56 36.50
C GLY A 288 -6.17 41.73 35.51
N PRO A 289 -5.05 42.34 35.98
CA PRO A 289 -3.92 42.67 35.13
C PRO A 289 -3.16 41.42 34.64
N GLU A 290 -2.95 40.43 35.51
CA GLU A 290 -2.20 39.21 35.21
C GLU A 290 -3.10 37.99 34.99
N THR A 291 -4.22 37.92 35.71
CA THR A 291 -5.14 36.77 35.72
C THR A 291 -6.58 37.19 35.46
N VAL A 292 -7.34 36.31 34.82
CA VAL A 292 -8.76 36.47 34.52
C VAL A 292 -9.53 35.38 35.26
N SER A 293 -10.59 35.77 35.98
CA SER A 293 -11.51 34.83 36.64
C SER A 293 -12.75 34.64 35.77
N LEU A 294 -13.09 33.39 35.51
CA LEU A 294 -14.15 33.00 34.57
C LEU A 294 -15.20 32.14 35.26
N MET A 295 -16.46 32.29 34.84
CA MET A 295 -17.57 31.41 35.22
C MET A 295 -18.10 30.73 33.95
N THR A 296 -18.08 29.41 33.93
CA THR A 296 -18.62 28.60 32.84
C THR A 296 -20.13 28.44 33.06
N LEU A 297 -20.92 28.78 32.03
CA LEU A 297 -22.38 28.88 32.07
C LEU A 297 -23.02 27.94 31.04
N PRO A 298 -22.95 26.61 31.26
CA PRO A 298 -23.60 25.64 30.38
C PRO A 298 -25.10 25.54 30.69
N GLU A 299 -25.89 25.25 29.67
CA GLU A 299 -27.33 25.01 29.82
C GLU A 299 -27.57 23.53 30.14
N ILE A 300 -28.29 23.22 31.22
CA ILE A 300 -28.56 21.83 31.60
C ILE A 300 -29.44 21.13 30.55
N ASN A 301 -29.12 19.87 30.25
CA ASN A 301 -29.63 19.09 29.11
C ASN A 301 -29.24 19.62 27.70
N SER A 302 -28.37 20.62 27.58
CA SER A 302 -27.80 20.97 26.26
C SER A 302 -26.91 19.85 25.72
N THR A 303 -26.98 19.64 24.41
CA THR A 303 -26.15 18.68 23.66
C THR A 303 -25.02 19.42 22.94
N LEU A 304 -23.80 18.96 23.14
CA LEU A 304 -22.53 19.48 22.62
C LEU A 304 -21.79 18.37 21.86
N PHE A 305 -20.84 18.71 20.99
CA PHE A 305 -20.11 17.76 20.15
C PHE A 305 -18.57 17.87 20.21
N PRO A 306 -17.94 18.00 21.41
CA PRO A 306 -16.50 18.27 21.56
C PRO A 306 -15.56 17.20 20.98
N TYR A 307 -16.05 15.97 20.80
CA TYR A 307 -15.29 14.82 20.30
C TYR A 307 -15.95 14.18 19.05
N GLY A 308 -16.80 14.94 18.36
CA GLY A 308 -17.59 14.45 17.22
C GLY A 308 -18.78 13.56 17.59
N TRP A 309 -19.07 13.38 18.89
CA TRP A 309 -20.23 12.64 19.40
C TRP A 309 -21.09 13.47 20.35
N GLU A 310 -22.35 13.07 20.52
CA GLU A 310 -23.27 13.71 21.46
C GLU A 310 -22.73 13.65 22.90
N THR A 311 -22.59 14.80 23.53
CA THR A 311 -22.25 14.96 24.94
C THR A 311 -23.28 15.88 25.59
N ARG A 312 -23.93 15.43 26.67
CA ARG A 312 -24.97 16.21 27.36
C ARG A 312 -24.49 16.77 28.68
N VAL A 313 -24.89 18.00 29.00
CA VAL A 313 -24.73 18.58 30.35
C VAL A 313 -25.78 17.97 31.27
N VAL A 314 -25.37 17.17 32.25
CA VAL A 314 -26.28 16.38 33.12
C VAL A 314 -26.37 16.91 34.56
N GLU A 315 -25.40 17.69 35.03
CA GLU A 315 -25.43 18.40 36.31
C GLU A 315 -24.81 19.79 36.15
N VAL A 316 -25.39 20.80 36.78
CA VAL A 316 -24.76 22.11 37.00
C VAL A 316 -25.05 22.50 38.45
N ASN A 317 -24.00 22.62 39.27
CA ASN A 317 -24.11 22.67 40.73
C ASN A 317 -23.18 23.74 41.29
N GLY A 318 -23.68 24.98 41.40
CA GLY A 318 -22.88 26.16 41.78
C GLY A 318 -22.37 26.19 43.22
N SER A 319 -22.92 25.37 44.12
CA SER A 319 -22.47 25.27 45.52
C SER A 319 -21.52 24.08 45.77
N ALA A 320 -21.26 23.24 44.77
CA ALA A 320 -20.29 22.16 44.87
C ALA A 320 -18.86 22.68 45.14
N ASP A 321 -18.03 21.79 45.69
CA ASP A 321 -16.58 21.94 45.77
C ASP A 321 -16.14 23.27 46.41
N GLY A 322 -16.80 23.63 47.52
CA GLY A 322 -16.52 24.84 48.31
C GLY A 322 -17.03 26.15 47.70
N GLY A 323 -17.90 26.10 46.69
CA GLY A 323 -18.35 27.26 45.92
C GLY A 323 -17.56 27.50 44.63
N ILE A 324 -16.61 26.62 44.28
CA ILE A 324 -16.02 26.58 42.94
C ILE A 324 -17.07 26.14 41.89
N GLY A 325 -18.05 25.35 42.33
CA GLY A 325 -19.14 24.83 41.52
C GLY A 325 -18.71 23.75 40.54
N ARG A 326 -19.61 22.82 40.20
CA ARG A 326 -19.32 21.67 39.34
C ARG A 326 -20.30 21.57 38.17
N ILE A 327 -19.75 21.27 37.00
CA ILE A 327 -20.48 20.87 35.80
C ILE A 327 -20.16 19.39 35.58
N THR A 328 -21.19 18.55 35.45
CA THR A 328 -21.01 17.14 35.08
C THR A 328 -21.59 16.94 33.69
N VAL A 329 -20.80 16.39 32.76
CA VAL A 329 -21.24 16.02 31.41
C VAL A 329 -21.28 14.51 31.25
N ARG A 330 -22.12 14.01 30.33
CA ARG A 330 -22.19 12.61 29.94
C ARG A 330 -22.01 12.42 28.43
N HIS A 331 -21.13 11.52 28.04
CA HIS A 331 -20.82 11.21 26.64
C HIS A 331 -21.68 10.06 26.11
N TYR A 332 -22.05 10.15 24.84
CA TYR A 332 -22.84 9.16 24.10
C TYR A 332 -22.18 8.87 22.73
N PRO A 333 -21.05 8.14 22.71
CA PRO A 333 -20.22 8.01 21.51
C PRO A 333 -20.79 7.07 20.43
N GLY A 334 -21.83 6.29 20.75
CA GLY A 334 -22.41 5.27 19.86
C GLY A 334 -21.48 4.05 19.66
N THR A 335 -21.99 2.97 19.07
CA THR A 335 -21.21 1.77 18.70
C THR A 335 -20.91 1.77 17.21
N GLY A 336 -19.68 1.43 16.79
CA GLY A 336 -19.31 1.30 15.37
C GLY A 336 -19.28 2.62 14.57
N GLY A 337 -19.36 3.77 15.25
CA GLY A 337 -19.17 5.08 14.63
C GLY A 337 -17.69 5.41 14.41
N ASN A 338 -17.38 6.05 13.29
CA ASN A 338 -16.09 6.74 13.11
C ASN A 338 -16.11 8.03 13.94
N VAL A 339 -15.46 8.02 15.10
CA VAL A 339 -15.39 9.14 16.05
C VAL A 339 -14.01 9.82 16.01
N THR A 340 -13.89 11.02 16.58
CA THR A 340 -12.64 11.79 16.56
C THR A 340 -12.15 12.09 17.98
N VAL A 341 -11.17 11.32 18.45
CA VAL A 341 -10.57 11.49 19.78
C VAL A 341 -9.22 12.18 19.63
N ARG A 342 -9.05 13.36 20.25
CA ARG A 342 -7.82 14.17 20.18
C ARG A 342 -7.35 14.47 18.73
N GLY A 343 -8.29 14.60 17.80
CA GLY A 343 -8.00 14.79 16.37
C GLY A 343 -7.68 13.52 15.57
N MET A 344 -7.57 12.36 16.23
CA MET A 344 -7.35 11.06 15.58
C MET A 344 -8.68 10.38 15.26
N LYS A 345 -8.77 9.73 14.09
CA LYS A 345 -9.89 8.83 13.78
C LYS A 345 -9.86 7.60 14.68
N ALA A 346 -11.01 7.28 15.23
CA ALA A 346 -11.20 6.19 16.17
C ALA A 346 -12.56 5.49 15.96
N GLU A 347 -12.70 4.32 16.56
CA GLU A 347 -13.84 3.42 16.49
C GLU A 347 -14.26 3.05 17.92
N VAL A 348 -15.55 3.13 18.24
CA VAL A 348 -16.06 2.65 19.53
C VAL A 348 -16.40 1.16 19.39
N THR A 349 -15.54 0.34 19.98
CA THR A 349 -15.61 -1.13 19.90
C THR A 349 -16.53 -1.74 20.94
N GLU A 350 -16.60 -1.16 22.15
CA GLU A 350 -17.47 -1.61 23.23
C GLU A 350 -18.04 -0.41 23.98
N LEU A 351 -19.23 -0.59 24.55
CA LEU A 351 -19.93 0.42 25.33
C LEU A 351 -20.54 -0.21 26.59
N THR A 352 -20.15 0.32 27.75
CA THR A 352 -20.71 -0.02 29.06
C THR A 352 -21.49 1.19 29.60
N PRO A 353 -22.27 1.06 30.70
CA PRO A 353 -23.01 2.19 31.27
C PRO A 353 -22.12 3.37 31.71
N THR A 354 -20.85 3.12 32.05
CA THR A 354 -19.92 4.11 32.64
C THR A 354 -18.69 4.44 31.78
N ALA A 355 -18.32 3.57 30.82
CA ALA A 355 -17.13 3.74 29.99
C ALA A 355 -17.31 3.13 28.58
N ALA A 356 -16.55 3.63 27.61
CA ALA A 356 -16.44 3.08 26.26
C ALA A 356 -15.01 2.61 25.96
N SER A 357 -14.87 1.46 25.30
CA SER A 357 -13.60 0.97 24.75
C SER A 357 -13.40 1.59 23.36
N ILE A 358 -12.52 2.58 23.27
CA ILE A 358 -12.25 3.31 22.03
C ILE A 358 -10.94 2.82 21.43
N LYS A 359 -11.03 2.30 20.21
CA LYS A 359 -9.92 1.81 19.39
C LYS A 359 -9.50 2.90 18.42
N TYR A 360 -8.24 3.31 18.43
CA TYR A 360 -7.75 4.44 17.63
C TYR A 360 -6.40 4.11 16.99
N ASN A 361 -6.11 4.76 15.86
CA ASN A 361 -4.88 4.54 15.11
C ASN A 361 -3.95 5.75 15.28
N LEU A 362 -2.82 5.55 15.95
CA LEU A 362 -1.77 6.56 16.10
C LEU A 362 -1.25 7.04 14.72
N SER A 363 -1.25 6.15 13.73
CA SER A 363 -0.85 6.39 12.34
C SER A 363 -2.01 6.87 11.46
N THR A 364 -2.56 8.04 11.80
CA THR A 364 -3.42 8.87 10.93
C THR A 364 -4.69 8.22 10.35
N GLY A 365 -5.13 7.07 10.85
CA GLY A 365 -6.26 6.32 10.30
C GLY A 365 -5.97 5.60 8.97
N ASN A 366 -4.72 5.17 8.74
CA ASN A 366 -4.39 4.32 7.60
C ASN A 366 -5.07 2.93 7.74
N VAL A 367 -5.77 2.48 6.69
CA VAL A 367 -6.48 1.19 6.63
C VAL A 367 -5.55 -0.03 6.62
N LEU A 368 -4.25 0.17 6.36
CA LEU A 368 -3.22 -0.86 6.40
C LEU A 368 -2.55 -1.03 7.78
N ALA A 369 -3.00 -0.31 8.81
CA ALA A 369 -2.56 -0.54 10.19
C ALA A 369 -3.00 -1.92 10.71
N THR A 370 -2.27 -2.48 11.67
CA THR A 370 -2.40 -3.89 12.15
C THR A 370 -2.28 -4.99 11.10
N GLN A 371 -1.97 -4.69 9.84
CA GLN A 371 -1.70 -5.70 8.81
C GLN A 371 -0.21 -6.06 8.77
N ASP A 372 0.08 -7.34 8.54
CA ASP A 372 1.39 -7.75 8.03
C ASP A 372 1.52 -7.32 6.57
N LEU A 373 2.51 -6.47 6.29
CA LEU A 373 2.79 -5.97 4.95
C LEU A 373 3.98 -6.71 4.36
N TYR A 374 3.86 -7.14 3.11
CA TYR A 374 4.95 -7.80 2.39
C TYR A 374 5.42 -6.89 1.26
N PHE A 375 6.72 -6.68 1.13
CA PHE A 375 7.29 -5.86 0.07
C PHE A 375 8.32 -6.66 -0.71
N SER A 376 8.09 -6.80 -2.01
CA SER A 376 9.13 -7.18 -2.97
C SER A 376 9.82 -5.88 -3.41
N ILE A 377 11.10 -5.71 -3.08
CA ILE A 377 11.88 -4.50 -3.32
C ILE A 377 13.03 -4.82 -4.27
N ARG A 378 13.34 -3.91 -5.20
CA ARG A 378 14.51 -3.96 -6.07
C ARG A 378 15.19 -2.59 -6.12
N VAL A 379 16.44 -2.50 -5.68
CA VAL A 379 17.22 -1.25 -5.83
C VAL A 379 17.52 -1.02 -7.32
N VAL A 380 17.19 0.15 -7.83
CA VAL A 380 17.48 0.60 -9.20
C VAL A 380 18.81 1.34 -9.25
N SER A 381 19.02 2.29 -8.33
CA SER A 381 20.27 3.03 -8.18
C SER A 381 20.48 3.50 -6.75
N ILE A 382 21.73 3.80 -6.42
CA ILE A 382 22.18 4.44 -5.18
C ILE A 382 23.02 5.66 -5.60
N GLY A 383 22.98 6.75 -4.84
CA GLY A 383 23.76 7.98 -5.06
C GLY A 383 23.83 8.85 -3.81
#